data_AF-K1JQ21-F1
#
_entry.id   AF-K1JQ21-F1
#
_cell.length_a   1.000
_cell.length_b   1.000
_cell.length_c   1.000
_cell.angle_alpha   90.00
_cell.angle_beta   90.00
_cell.angle_gamma   90.00
#
_symmetry.space_group_name_H-M   'P 1'
#
loop_
_entity.id
_entity.type
_entity.pdbx_description
1 polymer ?
#
loop_
_entity_poly.entity_id
_entity_poly.type
_entity_poly.pdbx_seq_one_letter_code
_entity_poly.pdbx_strand_id
1 'polypeptide(L)'
;MIDIIPRVYRKKCVEIRQVVEATLLSEEAALHLERVPGIPALRITRRYLDAKRHAILTTISTHPADRYAFNLNVQIDPEDGRTSFTADGL
;
A
#
# COMPACT_ATOMS: atom_id res chain seq x y z
N MET A 1 1.87 10.08 -3.11
CA MET A 1 3.09 9.23 -3.16
C MET A 1 3.42 8.80 -4.59
N ILE A 2 2.44 8.38 -5.40
CA ILE A 2 2.68 7.96 -6.80
C ILE A 2 3.36 9.05 -7.65
N ASP A 3 3.10 10.32 -7.36
CA ASP A 3 3.67 11.48 -8.07
C ASP A 3 5.18 11.63 -7.88
N ILE A 4 5.76 11.03 -6.82
CA ILE A 4 7.21 11.08 -6.58
C ILE A 4 7.97 10.30 -7.66
N ILE A 5 7.33 9.28 -8.25
CA ILE A 5 8.01 8.37 -9.19
C ILE A 5 8.34 9.06 -10.50
N PRO A 6 7.39 9.66 -11.23
CA PRO A 6 7.71 10.40 -12.44
C PRO A 6 8.56 11.64 -12.13
N ARG A 7 8.37 12.29 -10.97
CA ARG A 7 9.07 13.53 -10.62
C ARG A 7 10.54 13.33 -10.23
N VAL A 8 10.84 12.33 -9.40
CA VAL A 8 12.18 12.12 -8.84
C VAL A 8 12.97 11.10 -9.65
N TYR A 9 12.36 9.96 -9.99
CA TYR A 9 13.07 8.88 -10.69
C TYR A 9 13.02 9.02 -12.21
N ARG A 10 12.23 9.95 -12.76
CA ARG A 10 12.02 10.12 -14.21
C ARG A 10 11.64 8.81 -14.91
N LYS A 11 10.91 7.96 -14.20
CA LYS A 11 10.42 6.65 -14.67
C LYS A 11 8.89 6.66 -14.69
N LYS A 12 8.31 5.96 -15.65
CA LYS A 12 6.86 5.73 -15.70
C LYS A 12 6.53 4.46 -14.92
N CYS A 13 5.73 4.61 -13.86
CA CYS A 13 5.08 3.48 -13.18
C CYS A 13 3.88 3.03 -14.02
N VAL A 14 3.76 1.73 -14.28
CA VAL A 14 2.63 1.17 -15.05
C VAL A 14 1.82 0.16 -14.25
N GLU A 15 2.36 -0.36 -13.14
CA GLU A 15 1.69 -1.34 -12.28
C GLU A 15 2.12 -1.09 -10.83
N ILE A 16 1.18 -1.22 -9.89
CA ILE A 16 1.46 -1.25 -8.45
C ILE A 16 1.04 -2.61 -7.93
N ARG A 17 1.99 -3.34 -7.33
CA ARG A 17 1.70 -4.57 -6.59
C ARG A 17 1.70 -4.26 -5.10
N GLN A 18 0.57 -4.48 -4.45
CA GLN A 18 0.40 -4.25 -3.02
C GLN A 18 0.13 -5.58 -2.31
N VAL A 19 0.81 -5.77 -1.18
CA VAL A 19 0.52 -6.84 -0.22
C VAL A 19 0.14 -6.18 1.10
N VAL A 20 -1.03 -6.53 1.64
CA VAL A 20 -1.55 -6.04 2.91
C VAL A 20 -1.58 -7.21 3.88
N GLU A 21 -0.91 -7.06 5.02
CA GLU A 21 -0.72 -8.12 6.00
C GLU A 21 -1.07 -7.61 7.39
N ALA A 22 -1.73 -8.46 8.20
CA ALA A 22 -1.82 -8.20 9.63
C ALA A 22 -0.45 -8.42 10.28
N THR A 23 -0.08 -7.54 11.20
CA THR A 23 1.15 -7.62 11.98
C THR A 23 0.89 -7.10 13.39
N LEU A 24 1.81 -7.37 14.31
CA LEU A 24 1.93 -6.62 15.54
C LEU A 24 2.85 -5.41 15.32
N LEU A 25 2.57 -4.31 16.02
CA LEU A 25 3.43 -3.14 15.99
C LEU A 25 4.74 -3.44 16.73
N SER A 26 5.88 -3.35 16.05
CA SER A 26 7.20 -3.55 16.67
C SER A 26 7.50 -2.44 17.69
N GLU A 27 8.42 -2.68 18.62
CA GLU A 27 8.85 -1.66 19.58
C GLU A 27 9.39 -0.40 18.90
N GLU A 28 10.21 -0.56 17.87
CA GLU A 28 10.76 0.55 17.09
C GLU A 28 9.66 1.35 16.39
N ALA A 29 8.69 0.68 15.75
CA ALA A 29 7.58 1.36 15.09
C ALA A 29 6.66 2.05 16.11
N ALA A 30 6.42 1.40 17.25
CA ALA A 30 5.62 1.93 18.35
C ALA A 30 6.24 3.20 18.94
N LEU A 31 7.57 3.25 19.10
CA LEU A 31 8.29 4.45 19.52
C LEU A 31 8.06 5.61 18.55
N HIS A 32 8.28 5.39 17.25
CA HIS A 32 8.14 6.44 16.24
C HIS A 32 6.69 6.88 15.99
N LEU A 33 5.72 6.00 16.24
CA LEU A 33 4.30 6.26 16.02
C LEU A 33 3.57 6.69 17.30
N GLU A 34 4.29 6.79 18.42
CA GLU A 34 3.78 7.14 19.74
C GLU A 34 2.62 6.22 20.17
N ARG A 35 2.87 4.92 20.07
CA ARG A 35 1.90 3.86 20.32
C ARG A 35 2.45 2.77 21.21
N VAL A 36 1.56 1.89 21.67
CA VAL A 36 1.92 0.77 22.51
C VAL A 36 2.48 -0.35 21.62
N PRO A 37 3.66 -0.92 21.92
CA PRO A 37 4.17 -2.09 21.21
C PRO A 37 3.18 -3.27 21.28
N GLY A 38 3.17 -4.11 20.25
CA GLY A 38 2.34 -5.32 20.23
C GLY A 38 0.87 -5.09 19.89
N ILE A 39 0.41 -3.85 19.70
CA ILE A 39 -0.97 -3.62 19.21
C ILE A 39 -1.12 -4.11 17.76
N PRO A 40 -2.32 -4.54 17.34
CA PRO A 40 -2.58 -4.88 15.95
C PRO A 40 -2.28 -3.73 14.99
N ALA A 41 -1.69 -4.06 13.85
CA ALA A 41 -1.37 -3.11 12.80
C ALA A 41 -1.47 -3.79 11.43
N LEU A 42 -1.55 -2.98 10.38
CA LEU A 42 -1.37 -3.43 9.00
C LEU A 42 0.04 -3.10 8.53
N ARG A 43 0.72 -4.09 7.95
CA ARG A 43 1.92 -3.88 7.14
C ARG A 43 1.52 -3.88 5.68
N ILE A 44 1.86 -2.81 4.96
CA ILE A 44 1.58 -2.68 3.54
C ILE A 44 2.89 -2.57 2.78
N THR A 45 3.16 -3.58 1.95
CA THR A 45 4.29 -3.57 1.01
C THR A 45 3.79 -3.17 -0.37
N ARG A 46 4.33 -2.09 -0.95
CA ARG A 46 4.00 -1.64 -2.31
C ARG A 46 5.23 -1.68 -3.20
N ARG A 47 5.11 -2.31 -4.36
CA ARG A 47 6.12 -2.29 -5.42
C ARG A 47 5.55 -1.57 -6.64
N TYR A 48 6.26 -0.54 -7.06
CA TYR A 48 5.91 0.26 -8.23
C TYR A 48 6.78 -0.20 -9.39
N LEU A 49 6.15 -0.72 -10.44
CA LEU A 49 6.83 -1.41 -11.53
C LEU A 49 6.84 -0.58 -12.81
N ASP A 50 7.95 -0.64 -13.54
CA ASP A 50 8.04 -0.15 -14.91
C ASP A 50 7.44 -1.14 -15.92
N ALA A 51 7.38 -0.75 -17.20
CA ALA A 51 6.87 -1.61 -18.28
C ALA A 51 7.65 -2.91 -18.48
N LYS A 52 8.89 -2.99 -17.97
CA LYS A 52 9.74 -4.19 -18.00
C LYS A 52 9.59 -5.03 -16.72
N ARG A 53 8.66 -4.68 -15.82
CA ARG A 53 8.41 -5.31 -14.52
C ARG A 53 9.55 -5.14 -13.50
N HIS A 54 10.45 -4.18 -13.70
CA HIS A 54 11.44 -3.83 -12.70
C HIS A 54 10.82 -2.95 -11.62
N ALA A 55 11.18 -3.21 -10.36
CA ALA A 55 10.79 -2.34 -9.26
C ALA A 55 11.55 -1.01 -9.33
N ILE A 56 10.81 0.08 -9.54
CA ILE A 56 11.33 1.45 -9.50
C ILE A 56 11.46 1.90 -8.03
N LEU A 57 10.46 1.55 -7.22
CA LEU A 57 10.37 1.88 -5.80
C LEU A 57 9.68 0.73 -5.08
N THR A 58 10.18 0.39 -3.89
CA THR A 58 9.49 -0.48 -2.94
C THR A 58 9.31 0.27 -1.62
N THR A 59 8.09 0.30 -1.10
CA THR A 59 7.79 0.89 0.21
C THR A 59 7.23 -0.17 1.13
N ILE A 60 7.64 -0.14 2.40
CA ILE A 60 7.03 -0.90 3.48
C ILE A 60 6.52 0.12 4.48
N SER A 61 5.22 0.11 4.74
CA SER A 61 4.58 0.99 5.72
C SER A 61 3.81 0.20 6.75
N THR A 62 3.83 0.67 7.99
CA THR A 62 3.13 0.06 9.12
C THR A 62 2.08 1.04 9.62
N HIS A 63 0.85 0.58 9.79
CA HIS A 63 -0.30 1.40 10.15
C HIS A 63 -0.98 0.80 11.39
N PRO A 64 -0.92 1.48 12.56
CA PRO A 64 -1.64 1.06 13.77
C PRO A 64 -3.15 0.96 13.54
N ALA A 65 -3.77 -0.13 14.04
CA ALA A 65 -5.19 -0.40 13.81
C ALA A 65 -6.14 0.60 14.48
N ASP A 66 -5.67 1.37 15.47
CA ASP A 66 -6.46 2.40 16.16
C ASP A 66 -6.63 3.70 15.35
N ARG A 67 -5.86 3.86 14.26
CA ARG A 67 -5.80 5.10 13.46
C ARG A 67 -6.02 4.89 11.97
N TYR A 68 -6.00 3.65 11.50
CA TYR A 68 -6.04 3.37 10.07
C TYR A 68 -6.91 2.17 9.75
N ALA A 69 -7.78 2.34 8.75
CA ALA A 69 -8.53 1.27 8.11
C ALA A 69 -8.20 1.24 6.62
N PHE A 70 -8.06 0.04 6.06
CA PHE A 70 -7.87 -0.15 4.63
C PHE A 70 -9.20 -0.56 4.00
N ASN A 71 -9.67 0.23 3.04
CA ASN A 71 -10.88 -0.07 2.27
C ASN A 71 -10.50 -0.36 0.81
N LEU A 72 -11.12 -1.39 0.23
CA LEU A 72 -11.00 -1.74 -1.18
C LEU A 72 -12.41 -1.95 -1.75
N ASN A 73 -12.78 -1.10 -2.69
CA ASN A 73 -14.03 -1.23 -3.42
C ASN A 73 -13.74 -1.96 -4.74
N VAL A 74 -14.49 -3.04 -4.98
CA VAL A 74 -14.37 -3.86 -6.19
C VAL A 74 -15.71 -3.82 -6.90
N GLN A 75 -15.72 -3.30 -8.13
CA GLN A 75 -16.90 -3.33 -8.98
C GLN A 75 -16.67 -4.36 -10.09
N ILE A 76 -17.58 -5.33 -10.16
CA ILE A 76 -17.59 -6.39 -11.16
C ILE A 76 -18.60 -5.98 -12.22
N ASP A 77 -18.16 -5.79 -13.46
CA ASP A 77 -19.08 -5.56 -14.57
C ASP A 77 -19.75 -6.89 -14.98
N PRO A 78 -21.08 -7.01 -14.87
CA PRO A 78 -21.79 -8.25 -15.14
C PRO A 78 -21.79 -8.67 -16.62
N GLU A 79 -21.55 -7.78 -17.57
CA GLU A 79 -21.66 -8.08 -19.02
C GLU A 79 -20.35 -8.60 -19.62
N ASP A 80 -19.20 -8.14 -19.12
CA ASP A 80 -17.88 -8.39 -19.74
C ASP A 80 -16.92 -9.22 -18.85
N GLY A 81 -17.28 -9.47 -17.59
CA GLY A 81 -16.41 -10.09 -16.58
C GLY A 81 -15.17 -9.26 -16.23
N ARG A 82 -15.11 -7.99 -16.66
CA ARG A 82 -14.01 -7.06 -16.33
C ARG A 82 -14.19 -6.54 -14.91
N THR A 83 -13.20 -6.77 -14.06
CA THR A 83 -13.15 -6.22 -12.70
C THR A 83 -12.42 -4.88 -12.70
N SER A 84 -13.04 -3.85 -12.11
CA SER A 84 -12.37 -2.59 -11.79
C SER A 84 -12.14 -2.47 -10.29
N PHE A 85 -10.99 -1.93 -9.92
CA PHE A 85 -10.56 -1.80 -8.53
C PHE A 85 -10.39 -0.32 -8.20
N THR A 86 -11.05 0.14 -7.14
CA THR A 86 -10.84 1.47 -6.56
C THR A 86 -10.42 1.28 -5.10
N ALA A 87 -9.23 1.78 -4.76
CA ALA A 87 -8.73 1.78 -3.40
C ALA A 87 -8.86 3.21 -2.86
N ASP A 88 -9.88 3.45 -2.04
CA ASP A 88 -10.07 4.72 -1.36
C ASP A 88 -9.42 4.62 0.02
N GLY A 89 -8.42 5.47 0.27
CA GLY A 89 -7.86 5.70 1.59
C GLY A 89 -8.26 7.08 2.06
N LEU A 90 -8.97 7.16 3.19
CA LEU A 90 -9.09 8.39 3.99
C LEU A 90 -7.70 8.86 4.45
#